data_AF-A0AAD9MQK4-F1
#
_entry.id   AF-A0AAD9MQK4-F1
#
_cell.length_a   1.000
_cell.length_b   1.000
_cell.length_c   1.000
_cell.angle_alpha   90.00
_cell.angle_beta   90.00
_cell.angle_gamma   90.00
#
_symmetry.space_group_name_H-M   'P 1'
#
loop_
_entity.id
_entity.type
_entity.pdbx_description
1 polymer ?
#
loop_
_entity_poly.entity_id
_entity_poly.type
_entity_poly.pdbx_seq_one_letter_code
_entity_poly.pdbx_strand_id
1 'polypeptide(L)'
;FATVYDQEPDEALLSHIQDELQILKELKEPADDAERYGHKSENINKNRNYELIPHNAHGLFLSRSKTGNYINAVSVDSFKAHDSYIVTQMPLPDTINDFWQLIIEQGCQAIVMLNDMSTEDKTCLRYWPKDEHTKEHYGQVEVELTSVNVEDFLIIRDLKVTEIAKVQFSQLQIITN
;
A
#
# COMPACT_ATOMS: atom_id res chain seq x y z
N PHE A 1 -37.16 -19.59 -4.16
CA PHE A 1 -35.68 -19.62 -4.13
C PHE A 1 -35.10 -18.88 -2.91
N ALA A 2 -35.82 -18.80 -1.78
CA ALA A 2 -35.45 -17.94 -0.65
C ALA A 2 -35.46 -18.70 0.69
N THR A 3 -34.80 -19.86 0.76
CA THR A 3 -34.79 -20.68 1.99
C THR A 3 -33.43 -21.34 2.31
N VAL A 4 -32.33 -20.93 1.66
CA VAL A 4 -30.99 -21.53 1.91
C VAL A 4 -30.06 -20.60 2.71
N TYR A 5 -30.41 -19.33 2.92
CA TYR A 5 -29.53 -18.35 3.57
C TYR A 5 -29.90 -18.00 5.03
N ASP A 6 -30.92 -18.63 5.62
CA ASP A 6 -31.38 -18.41 7.00
C ASP A 6 -30.97 -19.54 7.97
N GLN A 7 -29.90 -20.28 7.69
CA GLN A 7 -29.33 -21.18 8.70
C GLN A 7 -28.38 -20.37 9.57
N GLU A 8 -28.72 -20.27 10.87
CA GLU A 8 -27.77 -19.73 11.84
C GLU A 8 -26.46 -20.53 11.78
N PRO A 9 -25.31 -19.84 11.83
CA PRO A 9 -24.01 -20.49 11.73
C PRO A 9 -23.85 -21.50 12.87
N ASP A 10 -23.29 -22.68 12.54
CA ASP A 10 -22.99 -23.73 13.52
C ASP A 10 -22.07 -23.16 14.62
N GLU A 11 -22.61 -23.05 15.84
CA GLU A 11 -21.89 -22.49 17.00
C GLU A 11 -20.59 -23.25 17.28
N ALA A 12 -20.55 -24.56 17.03
CA ALA A 12 -19.35 -25.36 17.24
C ALA A 12 -18.26 -25.01 16.22
N LEU A 13 -18.63 -24.78 14.96
CA LEU A 13 -17.71 -24.32 13.92
C LEU A 13 -17.19 -22.92 14.21
N LEU A 14 -18.05 -22.01 14.67
CA LEU A 14 -17.66 -20.65 15.07
C LEU A 14 -16.67 -20.67 16.22
N SER A 15 -16.92 -21.47 17.26
CA SER A 15 -16.00 -21.63 18.39
C SER A 15 -14.65 -22.15 17.92
N HIS A 16 -14.63 -23.14 17.03
CA HIS A 16 -13.38 -23.71 16.53
C HIS A 16 -12.55 -22.68 15.73
N ILE A 17 -13.19 -21.91 14.84
CA ILE A 17 -12.52 -20.84 14.10
C ILE A 17 -11.97 -19.78 15.06
N GLN A 18 -12.71 -19.44 16.12
CA GLN A 18 -12.24 -18.49 17.14
C GLN A 18 -11.01 -19.01 17.88
N ASP A 19 -10.98 -20.30 18.23
CA ASP A 19 -9.84 -20.94 18.88
C ASP A 19 -8.60 -20.93 17.97
N GLU A 20 -8.75 -21.28 16.68
CA GLU A 20 -7.65 -21.22 15.70
C GLU A 20 -7.12 -19.79 15.53
N LEU A 21 -8.01 -18.80 15.42
CA LEU A 21 -7.62 -17.39 15.33
C LEU A 21 -6.91 -16.89 16.60
N GLN A 22 -7.29 -17.40 17.77
CA GLN A 22 -6.65 -17.06 19.03
C GLN A 22 -5.22 -17.62 19.08
N ILE A 23 -5.02 -18.87 18.67
CA ILE A 23 -3.68 -19.48 18.56
C ILE A 23 -2.79 -18.65 17.62
N LEU A 24 -3.31 -18.22 16.46
CA LEU A 24 -2.55 -17.37 15.53
C LEU A 24 -2.14 -16.02 16.14
N LYS A 25 -2.97 -15.43 17.01
CA LYS A 25 -2.63 -14.19 17.73
C LYS A 25 -1.55 -14.40 18.77
N GLU A 26 -1.53 -15.56 19.42
CA GLU A 26 -0.54 -15.93 20.44
C GLU A 26 0.81 -16.34 19.82
N LEU A 27 0.78 -16.92 18.62
CA LEU A 27 1.97 -17.27 17.83
C LEU A 27 2.69 -16.07 17.19
N LYS A 28 2.22 -14.84 17.39
CA LYS A 28 2.91 -13.64 16.91
C LYS A 28 4.37 -13.73 17.33
N GLU A 29 5.28 -13.67 16.35
CA GLU A 29 6.71 -13.72 16.63
C GLU A 29 7.04 -12.70 17.72
N PRO A 30 7.84 -13.07 18.74
CA PRO A 30 8.30 -12.13 19.74
C PRO A 30 9.14 -11.09 19.00
N ALA A 31 8.52 -9.96 18.70
CA ALA A 31 9.20 -8.90 18.01
C ALA A 31 10.23 -8.33 18.98
N ASP A 32 11.49 -8.36 18.58
CA ASP A 32 12.36 -7.27 18.96
C ASP A 32 11.83 -6.00 18.26
N ASP A 33 10.74 -5.47 18.80
CA ASP A 33 10.04 -4.31 18.25
C ASP A 33 11.01 -3.13 18.15
N ALA A 34 12.01 -3.05 19.03
CA ALA A 34 12.99 -1.97 19.03
C ALA A 34 13.85 -1.89 17.75
N GLU A 35 14.01 -3.00 17.01
CA GLU A 35 14.84 -3.05 15.80
C GLU A 35 14.07 -2.86 14.49
N ARG A 36 12.73 -2.76 14.53
CA ARG A 36 11.94 -2.56 13.30
C ARG A 36 12.24 -1.21 12.67
N TYR A 37 12.52 -1.19 11.37
CA TYR A 37 12.80 0.06 10.65
C TYR A 37 11.66 1.08 10.79
N GLY A 38 10.41 0.62 10.88
CA GLY A 38 9.25 1.48 11.07
C GLY A 38 9.19 2.18 12.43
N HIS A 39 9.84 1.65 13.46
CA HIS A 39 9.89 2.28 14.79
C HIS A 39 11.01 3.32 14.95
N LYS A 40 11.90 3.44 13.97
CA LYS A 40 12.94 4.48 13.99
C LYS A 40 12.32 5.88 13.93
N SER A 41 12.92 6.84 14.61
CA SER A 41 12.35 8.19 14.79
C SER A 41 12.11 8.94 13.47
N GLU A 42 12.89 8.63 12.43
CA GLU A 42 12.69 9.15 11.07
C GLU A 42 11.47 8.54 10.35
N ASN A 43 10.99 7.38 10.79
CA ASN A 43 9.97 6.57 10.10
C ASN A 43 8.64 6.49 10.86
N ILE A 44 8.60 6.81 12.16
CA ILE A 44 7.39 6.68 13.00
C ILE A 44 6.17 7.39 12.40
N ASN A 45 6.37 8.55 11.76
CA ASN A 45 5.30 9.35 11.15
C ASN A 45 4.82 8.79 9.80
N LYS A 46 5.47 7.75 9.27
CA LYS A 46 5.08 7.06 8.04
C LYS A 46 4.13 5.88 8.31
N ASN A 47 3.80 5.60 9.57
CA ASN A 47 2.94 4.48 9.98
C ASN A 47 1.56 4.96 10.41
N ARG A 48 0.51 4.31 9.90
CA ARG A 48 -0.87 4.59 10.31
C ARG A 48 -1.19 4.02 11.69
N ASN A 49 -0.59 2.88 12.04
CA ASN A 49 -0.73 2.24 13.34
C ASN A 49 0.66 1.84 13.84
N TYR A 50 0.98 2.23 15.08
CA TYR A 50 2.25 1.93 15.72
C TYR A 50 2.47 0.44 15.96
N GLU A 51 1.41 -0.36 16.13
CA GLU A 51 1.52 -1.80 16.37
C GLU A 51 1.58 -2.63 15.07
N LEU A 52 1.19 -2.05 13.94
CA LEU A 52 1.12 -2.73 12.64
C LEU A 52 2.30 -2.31 11.76
N ILE A 53 3.49 -2.78 12.16
CA ILE A 53 4.74 -2.47 11.47
C ILE A 53 5.26 -3.70 10.73
N PRO A 54 5.66 -3.55 9.44
CA PRO A 54 6.33 -4.60 8.69
C PRO A 54 7.51 -5.22 9.43
N HIS A 55 7.62 -6.55 9.34
CA HIS A 55 8.85 -7.22 9.76
C HIS A 55 9.99 -6.87 8.80
N ASN A 56 11.20 -6.70 9.34
CA ASN A 56 12.36 -6.25 8.57
C ASN A 56 12.72 -7.19 7.40
N ALA A 57 12.46 -8.49 7.52
CA ALA A 57 12.78 -9.49 6.50
C ALA A 57 11.90 -9.40 5.23
N HIS A 58 10.68 -8.86 5.35
CA HIS A 58 9.70 -8.80 4.26
C HIS A 58 9.25 -7.36 3.95
N GLY A 59 9.73 -6.38 4.72
CA GLY A 59 9.47 -4.97 4.49
C GLY A 59 10.10 -4.49 3.19
N LEU A 60 9.36 -3.66 2.45
CA LEU A 60 9.84 -3.06 1.22
C LEU A 60 10.51 -1.71 1.47
N PHE A 61 11.53 -1.39 0.67
CA PHE A 61 12.27 -0.13 0.74
C PHE A 61 12.32 0.53 -0.63
N LEU A 62 12.03 1.83 -0.65
CA LEU A 62 12.03 2.66 -1.84
C LEU A 62 13.44 3.16 -2.15
N SER A 63 13.90 2.90 -3.37
CA SER A 63 15.21 3.33 -3.85
C SER A 63 15.27 4.81 -4.20
N ARG A 64 14.14 5.41 -4.62
CA ARG A 64 14.07 6.79 -5.12
C ARG A 64 13.25 7.75 -4.25
N SER A 65 12.87 7.34 -3.03
CA SER A 65 12.16 8.24 -2.11
C SER A 65 13.06 9.37 -1.62
N LYS A 66 12.50 10.58 -1.57
CA LYS A 66 13.18 11.78 -1.05
C LYS A 66 13.08 11.94 0.46
N THR A 67 12.16 11.23 1.10
CA THR A 67 11.82 11.36 2.53
C THR A 67 12.34 10.17 3.34
N GLY A 68 13.27 9.39 2.79
CA GLY A 68 13.78 8.15 3.36
C GLY A 68 13.19 6.91 2.69
N ASN A 69 13.93 5.82 2.68
CA ASN A 69 13.61 4.61 1.93
C ASN A 69 12.50 3.76 2.57
N TYR A 70 12.09 4.01 3.80
CA TYR A 70 11.05 3.23 4.46
C TYR A 70 9.65 3.56 3.94
N ILE A 71 8.85 2.52 3.72
CA ILE A 71 7.40 2.55 3.51
C ILE A 71 6.76 1.40 4.30
N ASN A 72 5.57 1.62 4.87
CA ASN A 72 4.83 0.57 5.58
C ASN A 72 4.13 -0.36 4.55
N ALA A 73 4.91 -1.27 3.98
CA ALA A 73 4.47 -2.28 3.02
C ALA A 73 5.30 -3.57 3.18
N VAL A 74 4.67 -4.71 2.92
CA VAL A 74 5.31 -6.03 2.90
C VAL A 74 5.05 -6.73 1.57
N SER A 75 6.04 -7.51 1.13
CA SER A 75 5.85 -8.48 0.06
C SER A 75 5.23 -9.76 0.62
N VAL A 76 4.29 -10.34 -0.12
CA VAL A 76 3.54 -11.54 0.27
C VAL A 76 3.45 -12.51 -0.90
N ASP A 77 3.66 -13.78 -0.60
CA ASP A 77 3.56 -14.86 -1.56
C ASP A 77 2.09 -15.10 -1.98
N SER A 78 1.92 -15.49 -3.24
CA SER A 78 0.69 -16.16 -3.66
C SER A 78 0.81 -17.67 -3.44
N PHE A 79 -0.29 -18.38 -3.65
CA PHE A 79 -0.26 -19.84 -3.71
C PHE A 79 0.69 -20.39 -4.81
N LYS A 80 0.95 -19.61 -5.88
CA LYS A 80 1.66 -20.07 -7.08
C LYS A 80 3.06 -19.50 -7.25
N ALA A 81 3.38 -18.39 -6.59
CA ALA A 81 4.62 -17.67 -6.78
C ALA A 81 4.98 -16.84 -5.54
N HIS A 82 6.27 -16.70 -5.29
CA HIS A 82 6.79 -15.80 -4.27
C HIS A 82 6.58 -14.33 -4.67
N ASP A 83 6.53 -13.44 -3.69
CA ASP A 83 6.50 -11.98 -3.86
C ASP A 83 5.45 -11.49 -4.87
N SER A 84 4.27 -12.13 -4.87
CA SER A 84 3.23 -11.89 -5.86
C SER A 84 2.30 -10.73 -5.50
N TYR A 85 2.21 -10.42 -4.22
CA TYR A 85 1.35 -9.38 -3.69
C TYR A 85 2.14 -8.43 -2.82
N ILE A 86 1.70 -7.18 -2.81
CA ILE A 86 2.17 -6.19 -1.86
C ILE A 86 0.99 -5.82 -0.98
N VAL A 87 1.16 -5.98 0.33
CA VAL A 87 0.18 -5.53 1.31
C VAL A 87 0.74 -4.27 1.96
N THR A 88 -0.02 -3.19 1.90
CA THR A 88 0.37 -1.87 2.41
C THR A 88 -0.80 -1.22 3.14
N GLN A 89 -0.49 -0.35 4.09
CA GLN A 89 -1.50 0.49 4.73
C GLN A 89 -2.14 1.47 3.72
N MET A 90 -3.30 2.03 4.07
CA MET A 90 -3.85 3.20 3.39
C MET A 90 -2.84 4.37 3.47
N PRO A 91 -2.40 4.95 2.34
CA PRO A 91 -1.42 6.03 2.35
C PRO A 91 -1.83 7.17 3.28
N LEU A 92 -0.87 7.64 4.08
CA LEU A 92 -0.98 8.88 4.84
C LEU A 92 -0.66 10.07 3.92
N PRO A 93 -1.11 11.30 4.26
CA PRO A 93 -0.85 12.49 3.44
C PRO A 93 0.62 12.65 3.02
N ASP A 94 1.54 12.43 3.96
CA ASP A 94 2.99 12.58 3.73
C ASP A 94 3.63 11.40 3.00
N THR A 95 2.89 10.31 2.78
CA THR A 95 3.36 9.07 2.15
C THR A 95 2.71 8.76 0.80
N ILE A 96 1.81 9.62 0.30
CA ILE A 96 1.16 9.41 -1.01
C ILE A 96 2.19 9.33 -2.15
N ASN A 97 3.21 10.17 -2.11
CA ASN A 97 4.29 10.12 -3.11
C ASN A 97 5.09 8.81 -3.00
N ASP A 98 5.38 8.36 -1.78
CA ASP A 98 6.07 7.10 -1.52
C ASP A 98 5.23 5.90 -2.01
N PHE A 99 3.91 5.95 -1.87
CA PHE A 99 2.98 4.94 -2.39
C PHE A 99 3.02 4.83 -3.92
N TRP A 100 3.01 5.94 -4.65
CA TRP A 100 3.13 5.89 -6.11
C TRP A 100 4.54 5.48 -6.58
N GLN A 101 5.57 5.84 -5.81
CA GLN A 101 6.92 5.37 -6.05
C GLN A 101 7.02 3.85 -5.88
N LEU A 102 6.36 3.28 -4.86
CA LEU A 102 6.27 1.84 -4.64
C LEU A 102 5.66 1.12 -5.85
N ILE A 103 4.52 1.62 -6.34
CA ILE A 103 3.80 1.04 -7.48
C ILE A 103 4.69 0.96 -8.72
N ILE A 104 5.41 2.04 -9.04
CA ILE A 104 6.31 2.07 -10.19
C ILE A 104 7.55 1.19 -9.96
N GLU A 105 8.18 1.24 -8.78
CA GLU A 105 9.39 0.46 -8.49
C GLU A 105 9.14 -1.06 -8.48
N GLN A 106 7.94 -1.47 -8.05
CA GLN A 106 7.56 -2.88 -7.99
C GLN A 106 6.82 -3.36 -9.25
N GLY A 107 6.58 -2.47 -10.22
CA GLY A 107 5.90 -2.81 -11.47
C GLY A 107 4.45 -3.26 -11.28
N CYS A 108 3.77 -2.74 -10.25
CA CYS A 108 2.39 -3.10 -9.94
C CYS A 108 1.45 -2.72 -11.09
N GLN A 109 0.57 -3.65 -11.48
CA GLN A 109 -0.40 -3.44 -12.56
C GLN A 109 -1.82 -3.18 -12.06
N ALA A 110 -2.11 -3.48 -10.80
CA ALA A 110 -3.42 -3.31 -10.19
C ALA A 110 -3.29 -2.89 -8.73
N ILE A 111 -4.24 -2.08 -8.27
CA ILE A 111 -4.41 -1.69 -6.87
C ILE A 111 -5.79 -2.17 -6.44
N VAL A 112 -5.85 -3.00 -5.39
CA VAL A 112 -7.11 -3.43 -4.79
C VAL A 112 -7.26 -2.72 -3.45
N MET A 113 -8.24 -1.83 -3.37
CA MET A 113 -8.58 -1.11 -2.14
C MET A 113 -9.72 -1.84 -1.45
N LEU A 114 -9.45 -2.37 -0.25
CA LEU A 114 -10.41 -3.18 0.51
C LEU A 114 -11.27 -2.38 1.50
N ASN A 115 -10.81 -1.19 1.88
CA ASN A 115 -11.52 -0.30 2.81
C ASN A 115 -12.18 0.84 2.06
N ASP A 116 -13.24 1.40 2.60
CA ASP A 116 -13.77 2.67 2.12
C ASP A 116 -12.87 3.84 2.55
N MET A 117 -12.91 4.91 1.76
CA MET A 117 -12.34 6.19 2.15
C MET A 117 -13.16 6.80 3.29
N SER A 118 -12.59 6.85 4.49
CA SER A 118 -13.26 7.51 5.62
C SER A 118 -13.47 9.00 5.34
N THR A 119 -14.70 9.47 5.51
CA THR A 119 -15.04 10.90 5.41
C THR A 119 -14.74 11.68 6.69
N GLU A 120 -14.51 10.97 7.81
CA GLU A 120 -14.24 11.57 9.12
C GLU A 120 -12.73 11.67 9.39
N ASP A 121 -11.97 10.66 8.95
CA ASP A 121 -10.52 10.64 9.11
C ASP A 121 -9.84 11.46 8.00
N LYS A 122 -9.40 12.68 8.37
CA LYS A 122 -8.70 13.60 7.47
C LYS A 122 -7.35 13.07 6.96
N THR A 123 -6.82 12.01 7.55
CA THR A 123 -5.60 11.34 7.08
C THR A 123 -5.87 10.30 6.00
N CYS A 124 -7.14 9.91 5.80
CA CYS A 124 -7.57 9.11 4.65
C CYS A 124 -7.79 10.05 3.46
N LEU A 125 -6.73 10.29 2.69
CA LEU A 125 -6.79 11.14 1.50
C LEU A 125 -6.86 10.30 0.22
N ARG A 126 -7.66 10.78 -0.73
CA ARG A 126 -7.71 10.24 -2.09
C ARG A 126 -6.33 10.41 -2.71
N TYR A 127 -5.78 9.33 -3.24
CA TYR A 127 -4.43 9.29 -3.82
C TYR A 127 -4.43 9.09 -5.34
N TRP A 128 -5.57 9.22 -6.03
CA TRP A 128 -5.72 9.15 -7.50
C TRP A 128 -6.58 10.33 -7.96
N PRO A 129 -6.50 10.85 -9.20
CA PRO A 129 -7.25 12.03 -9.64
C PRO A 129 -8.76 11.97 -9.39
N LYS A 130 -9.39 13.12 -9.10
CA LYS A 130 -10.81 13.16 -8.71
C LYS A 130 -11.75 12.87 -9.87
N ASP A 131 -11.50 13.55 -10.98
CA ASP A 131 -12.42 13.63 -12.10
C ASP A 131 -11.83 12.89 -13.31
N GLU A 132 -12.66 12.26 -14.13
CA GLU A 132 -12.19 11.57 -15.34
C GLU A 132 -11.46 12.53 -16.29
N HIS A 133 -10.45 12.01 -16.98
CA HIS A 133 -9.53 12.74 -17.86
C HIS A 133 -8.73 13.86 -17.17
N THR A 134 -8.64 13.83 -15.83
CA THR A 134 -7.76 14.72 -15.07
C THR A 134 -6.50 14.00 -14.62
N LYS A 135 -5.47 14.80 -14.37
CA LYS A 135 -4.13 14.36 -13.98
C LYS A 135 -3.74 14.96 -12.66
N GLU A 136 -3.08 14.17 -11.83
CA GLU A 136 -2.42 14.63 -10.61
C GLU A 136 -0.97 14.14 -10.59
N HIS A 137 -0.08 14.93 -9.99
CA HIS A 137 1.33 14.60 -9.84
C HIS A 137 1.65 14.22 -8.41
N TYR A 138 2.27 13.06 -8.25
CA TYR A 138 2.76 12.53 -6.98
C TYR A 138 4.26 12.32 -7.07
N GLY A 139 5.01 13.37 -6.70
CA GLY A 139 6.47 13.38 -6.86
C GLY A 139 6.89 13.33 -8.33
N GLN A 140 7.45 12.21 -8.77
CA GLN A 140 7.88 11.97 -10.16
C GLN A 140 6.89 11.11 -10.95
N VAL A 141 5.73 10.81 -10.37
CA VAL A 141 4.70 9.99 -11.01
C VAL A 141 3.52 10.88 -11.39
N GLU A 142 3.14 10.88 -12.66
CA GLU A 142 1.86 11.43 -13.13
C GLU A 142 0.84 10.31 -13.19
N VAL A 143 -0.33 10.55 -12.59
CA VAL A 143 -1.45 9.63 -12.65
C VAL A 143 -2.61 10.34 -13.32
N GLU A 144 -3.15 9.73 -14.36
CA GLU A 144 -4.33 10.17 -15.09
C GLU A 144 -5.46 9.19 -14.82
N LEU A 145 -6.63 9.69 -14.40
CA LEU A 145 -7.84 8.88 -14.32
C LEU A 145 -8.48 8.84 -15.70
N THR A 146 -8.46 7.69 -16.37
CA THR A 146 -8.95 7.59 -17.76
C THR A 146 -10.40 7.18 -17.85
N SER A 147 -10.87 6.36 -16.91
CA SER A 147 -12.27 5.93 -16.83
C SER A 147 -12.66 5.52 -15.41
N VAL A 148 -13.93 5.72 -15.09
CA VAL A 148 -14.57 5.17 -13.88
C VAL A 148 -15.77 4.31 -14.28
N ASN A 149 -15.75 3.04 -13.90
CA ASN A 149 -16.88 2.13 -14.03
C ASN A 149 -17.40 1.75 -12.64
N VAL A 150 -18.69 1.93 -12.42
CA VAL A 150 -19.37 1.61 -11.17
C VAL A 150 -20.27 0.41 -11.40
N GLU A 151 -19.98 -0.68 -10.69
CA GLU A 151 -20.79 -1.90 -10.62
C GLU A 151 -21.39 -2.02 -9.20
N ASP A 152 -22.29 -2.98 -8.98
CA ASP A 152 -23.10 -3.08 -7.74
C ASP A 152 -22.28 -3.05 -6.44
N PHE A 153 -21.10 -3.69 -6.43
CA PHE A 153 -20.25 -3.82 -5.24
C PHE A 153 -18.82 -3.33 -5.46
N LEU A 154 -18.53 -2.74 -6.62
CA LEU A 154 -17.16 -2.39 -7.02
C LEU A 154 -17.14 -1.10 -7.82
N ILE A 155 -16.10 -0.29 -7.57
CA ILE A 155 -15.75 0.82 -8.45
C ILE A 155 -14.40 0.52 -9.09
N ILE A 156 -14.40 0.33 -10.40
CA ILE A 156 -13.21 0.10 -11.21
C ILE A 156 -12.75 1.47 -11.74
N ARG A 157 -11.47 1.78 -11.53
CA ARG A 157 -10.84 3.00 -12.03
C ARG A 157 -9.67 2.62 -12.91
N ASP A 158 -9.74 2.99 -14.18
CA ASP A 158 -8.60 2.82 -15.08
C ASP A 158 -7.67 4.01 -14.91
N LEU A 159 -6.42 3.71 -14.58
CA LEU A 159 -5.39 4.72 -14.33
C LEU A 159 -4.29 4.56 -15.35
N LYS A 160 -3.91 5.66 -15.98
CA LYS A 160 -2.66 5.74 -16.74
C LYS A 160 -1.59 6.36 -15.85
N VAL A 161 -0.58 5.56 -15.53
CA VAL A 161 0.53 5.95 -14.66
C VAL A 161 1.78 6.16 -15.51
N THR A 162 2.40 7.33 -15.39
CA THR A 162 3.60 7.69 -16.16
C THR A 162 4.70 8.16 -15.21
N GLU A 163 5.88 7.54 -15.30
CA GLU A 163 7.07 8.05 -14.63
C GLU A 163 7.67 9.22 -15.42
N ILE A 164 7.78 10.38 -14.77
CA ILE A 164 8.38 11.58 -15.34
C ILE A 164 9.89 11.53 -15.09
N ALA A 165 10.64 11.08 -16.09
CA ALA A 165 12.09 11.15 -16.04
C ALA A 165 12.56 12.61 -16.04
N LYS A 166 13.38 13.00 -15.05
CA LYS A 166 14.17 14.24 -15.16
C LYS A 166 15.30 14.00 -16.18
N VAL A 167 15.25 14.68 -17.33
CA VAL A 167 16.46 14.88 -18.14
C VAL A 167 17.36 15.83 -17.36
N GLN A 168 18.38 15.30 -16.70
CA GLN A 168 19.39 16.10 -16.03
C GLN A 168 20.45 16.50 -17.06
N PHE A 169 20.42 17.76 -17.51
CA PHE A 169 21.55 18.31 -18.26
C PHE A 169 22.70 18.56 -17.29
N SER A 170 23.72 17.70 -17.29
CA SER A 170 25.02 18.03 -16.72
C SER A 170 25.88 18.63 -17.82
N GLN A 171 26.05 19.96 -17.83
CA GLN A 171 27.11 20.57 -18.63
C GLN A 171 28.46 20.13 -18.04
N LEU A 172 29.17 19.27 -18.75
CA LEU A 172 30.52 18.82 -18.40
C LEU A 172 31.52 19.60 -19.24
N GLN A 173 32.36 20.40 -18.59
CA GLN A 173 33.56 20.98 -19.19
C GLN A 173 34.78 20.30 -18.58
N ILE A 174 35.55 19.61 -19.40
CA ILE A 174 36.90 19.15 -19.04
C ILE A 174 37.86 20.16 -19.65
N ILE A 175 38.55 20.91 -18.80
CA ILE A 175 39.65 21.80 -19.21
C ILE A 175 40.94 21.13 -18.75
N THR A 176 41.81 20.79 -19.69
CA THR A 176 43.18 20.33 -19.43
C THR A 176 44.18 21.44 -19.77
N ASN A 177 45.40 21.32 -19.25
CA ASN A 177 46.50 22.24 -19.56
C ASN A 177 47.12 21.98 -20.93
#